data_AF-A0A9P0NTU3-F1
#
_entry.id   AF-A0A9P0NTU3-F1
#
_cell.length_a   1.000
_cell.length_b   1.000
_cell.length_c   1.000
_cell.angle_alpha   90.00
_cell.angle_beta   90.00
_cell.angle_gamma   90.00
#
_symmetry.space_group_name_H-M   'P 1'
#
loop_
_entity.id
_entity.type
_entity.pdbx_description
1 polymer ?
#
loop_
_entity_poly.entity_id
_entity_poly.type
_entity_poly.pdbx_seq_one_letter_code
_entity_poly.pdbx_strand_id
1 'polypeptide(L)'
;MASHKVQLYIYDLSGGMAAVISPMVIGKKIDGVWHTSIVVYNREYFFGSHGIESCNPGATALGPPLKIEDLGETQVPYTVFIDYLNGLSESTYAGNTYHLLNHNCNNFSQDIATFLCGASIPKYILDLPNEVLNSKLSTALLNLVQQLESSARPIREEEEKAHKEHSPDFDQLNSQIEEARSDFKVNGGDQ
;
A
#
# COMPACT_ATOMS: atom_id res chain seq x y z
N MET A 1 -12.82 26.52 -4.80
CA MET A 1 -11.75 25.54 -4.51
C MET A 1 -11.72 24.56 -5.67
N ALA A 2 -10.55 24.10 -6.10
CA ALA A 2 -10.49 23.06 -7.14
C ALA A 2 -11.07 21.76 -6.57
N SER A 3 -11.85 21.05 -7.39
CA SER A 3 -12.44 19.76 -7.04
C SER A 3 -11.73 18.67 -7.84
N HIS A 4 -11.47 17.53 -7.22
CA HIS A 4 -10.75 16.41 -7.83
C HIS A 4 -11.61 15.16 -7.81
N LYS A 5 -11.71 14.47 -8.95
CA LYS A 5 -12.45 13.22 -9.06
C LYS A 5 -11.78 12.13 -8.23
N VAL A 6 -12.57 11.38 -7.48
CA VAL A 6 -12.13 10.21 -6.71
C VAL A 6 -12.74 8.97 -7.36
N GLN A 7 -11.89 8.03 -7.76
CA GLN A 7 -12.31 6.80 -8.41
C GLN A 7 -11.77 5.58 -7.67
N LEU A 8 -12.54 4.50 -7.69
CA LEU A 8 -12.14 3.18 -7.23
C LEU A 8 -11.76 2.33 -8.44
N TYR A 9 -10.52 1.86 -8.48
CA TYR A 9 -10.10 0.87 -9.46
C TYR A 9 -10.26 -0.51 -8.82
N ILE A 10 -10.90 -1.43 -9.54
CA ILE A 10 -11.23 -2.77 -9.07
C ILE A 10 -10.57 -3.78 -9.99
N TYR A 11 -9.84 -4.71 -9.39
CA TYR A 11 -9.12 -5.78 -10.06
C TYR A 11 -9.60 -7.14 -9.53
N ASP A 12 -9.54 -8.16 -10.38
CA ASP A 12 -9.70 -9.55 -9.97
C ASP A 12 -8.35 -10.26 -10.05
N LEU A 13 -7.75 -10.52 -8.88
CA LEU A 13 -6.46 -11.21 -8.78
C LEU A 13 -6.51 -12.64 -9.32
N SER A 14 -7.70 -13.24 -9.46
CA SER A 14 -7.87 -14.57 -10.01
C SER A 14 -7.98 -14.61 -11.53
N GLY A 15 -8.12 -13.46 -12.19
CA GLY A 15 -8.33 -13.40 -13.64
C GLY A 15 -9.56 -14.18 -14.12
N GLY A 16 -10.63 -14.22 -13.32
CA GLY A 16 -11.87 -14.94 -13.59
C GLY A 16 -11.89 -16.39 -13.09
N MET A 17 -10.75 -16.93 -12.64
CA MET A 17 -10.68 -18.32 -12.18
C MET A 17 -11.47 -18.57 -10.89
N ALA A 18 -11.59 -17.57 -10.01
CA ALA A 18 -12.38 -17.69 -8.79
C ALA A 18 -13.84 -18.05 -9.10
N ALA A 19 -14.46 -17.36 -10.06
CA ALA A 19 -15.85 -17.60 -10.47
C ALA A 19 -16.10 -19.03 -10.98
N VAL A 20 -15.07 -19.67 -11.54
CA VAL A 20 -15.14 -21.03 -12.10
C VAL A 20 -14.87 -22.09 -11.04
N ILE A 21 -13.84 -21.89 -10.22
CA ILE A 21 -13.33 -22.93 -9.31
C ILE A 21 -14.04 -22.89 -7.95
N SER A 22 -14.43 -21.72 -7.47
CA SER A 22 -14.93 -21.58 -6.10
C SER A 22 -16.14 -22.49 -5.78
N PRO A 23 -17.12 -22.73 -6.66
CA PRO A 23 -18.23 -23.62 -6.33
C PRO A 23 -17.77 -25.05 -5.99
N MET A 24 -16.72 -25.53 -6.65
CA MET A 24 -16.15 -26.86 -6.39
C MET A 24 -15.31 -26.91 -5.12
N VAL A 25 -14.55 -25.86 -4.84
CA VAL A 25 -13.57 -25.85 -3.74
C VAL A 25 -14.19 -25.40 -2.42
N ILE A 26 -15.01 -24.35 -2.43
CA ILE A 26 -15.58 -23.75 -1.21
C ILE A 26 -17.08 -24.01 -1.07
N GLY A 27 -17.71 -24.66 -2.05
CA GLY A 27 -19.15 -24.94 -2.04
C GLY A 27 -20.02 -23.69 -2.24
N LYS A 28 -19.42 -22.57 -2.64
CA LYS A 28 -20.08 -21.29 -2.90
C LYS A 28 -19.44 -20.60 -4.10
N LYS A 29 -20.24 -19.94 -4.92
CA LYS A 29 -19.73 -19.09 -5.99
C LYS A 29 -19.21 -17.77 -5.41
N ILE A 30 -17.98 -17.41 -5.73
CA ILE A 30 -17.33 -16.13 -5.50
C ILE A 30 -16.94 -15.59 -6.86
N ASP A 31 -17.36 -14.37 -7.19
CA ASP A 31 -17.19 -13.83 -8.54
C ASP A 31 -15.77 -13.34 -8.85
N GLY A 32 -14.92 -13.16 -7.83
CA GLY A 32 -13.54 -12.71 -8.00
C GLY A 32 -12.77 -12.64 -6.69
N VAL A 33 -11.44 -12.49 -6.78
CA VAL A 33 -10.59 -12.13 -5.64
C VAL A 33 -10.27 -10.65 -5.77
N TRP A 34 -11.04 -9.82 -5.06
CA TRP A 34 -11.02 -8.38 -5.26
C TRP A 34 -9.78 -7.72 -4.67
N HIS A 35 -9.08 -6.98 -5.51
CA HIS A 35 -8.09 -5.98 -5.11
C HIS A 35 -8.59 -4.60 -5.55
N THR A 36 -8.45 -3.61 -4.69
CA THR A 36 -8.88 -2.25 -4.99
C THR A 36 -7.79 -1.22 -4.69
N SER A 37 -7.89 -0.10 -5.41
CA SER A 37 -7.04 1.07 -5.24
C SER A 37 -7.85 2.36 -5.44
N ILE A 38 -7.40 3.44 -4.83
CA ILE A 38 -8.00 4.77 -5.01
C ILE A 38 -7.18 5.55 -6.04
N VAL A 39 -7.88 6.10 -7.04
CA VAL A 39 -7.32 7.02 -8.02
C VAL A 39 -7.83 8.42 -7.75
N VAL A 40 -6.90 9.32 -7.44
CA VAL A 40 -7.16 10.74 -7.19
C VAL A 40 -5.89 11.54 -7.51
N TYR A 41 -6.02 12.81 -7.89
CA TYR A 41 -4.88 13.65 -8.31
C TYR A 41 -4.03 13.01 -9.43
N ASN A 42 -4.69 12.27 -10.33
CA ASN A 42 -4.06 11.53 -11.43
C ASN A 42 -3.01 10.49 -10.97
N ARG A 43 -3.21 9.92 -9.78
CA ARG A 43 -2.32 8.93 -9.21
C ARG A 43 -3.12 7.85 -8.52
N GLU A 44 -2.63 6.61 -8.62
CA GLU A 44 -3.26 5.44 -8.01
C GLU A 44 -2.54 5.10 -6.71
N TYR A 45 -3.31 4.83 -5.65
CA TYR A 45 -2.84 4.53 -4.31
C TYR A 45 -3.44 3.22 -3.83
N PHE A 46 -2.60 2.33 -3.31
CA PHE A 46 -3.00 1.02 -2.80
C PHE A 46 -2.14 0.61 -1.62
N PHE A 47 -2.59 -0.38 -0.88
CA PHE A 47 -1.90 -0.89 0.30
C PHE A 47 -1.53 -2.36 0.11
N GLY A 48 -0.28 -2.69 0.41
CA GLY A 48 0.30 -4.02 0.32
C GLY A 48 1.24 -4.33 1.49
N SER A 49 1.95 -5.46 1.40
CA SER A 49 2.93 -5.89 2.41
C SER A 49 4.12 -4.92 2.55
N HIS A 50 4.36 -4.06 1.56
CA HIS A 50 5.38 -3.01 1.60
C HIS A 50 4.86 -1.67 2.13
N GLY A 51 3.58 -1.60 2.53
CA GLY A 51 2.94 -0.37 3.01
C GLY A 51 2.07 0.28 1.94
N ILE A 52 1.87 1.60 2.08
CA ILE A 52 1.13 2.40 1.09
C ILE A 52 2.04 2.64 -0.11
N GLU A 53 1.58 2.22 -1.27
CA GLU A 53 2.28 2.36 -2.55
C GLU A 53 1.47 3.23 -3.51
N SER A 54 2.15 3.75 -4.52
CA SER A 54 1.50 4.62 -5.50
C SER A 54 2.16 4.56 -6.88
N CYS A 55 1.34 4.65 -7.92
CA CYS A 55 1.79 4.56 -9.29
C CYS A 55 0.91 5.39 -10.24
N ASN A 56 1.21 5.34 -11.54
CA ASN A 56 0.32 5.90 -12.54
C ASN A 56 -0.95 5.03 -12.64
N PRO A 57 -2.14 5.61 -12.86
CA PRO A 57 -3.38 4.84 -12.93
C PRO A 57 -3.33 3.70 -13.96
N GLY A 58 -3.60 2.47 -13.51
CA GLY A 58 -3.60 1.26 -14.33
C GLY A 58 -2.19 0.75 -14.70
N ALA A 59 -1.14 1.24 -14.04
CA ALA A 59 0.24 0.82 -14.28
C ALA A 59 0.76 -0.20 -13.27
N THR A 60 -0.12 -0.84 -12.51
CA THR A 60 0.25 -1.94 -11.60
C THR A 60 0.63 -3.18 -12.41
N ALA A 61 1.31 -4.14 -11.76
CA ALA A 61 1.61 -5.44 -12.37
C ALA A 61 0.37 -6.28 -12.72
N LEU A 62 -0.81 -5.89 -12.23
CA LEU A 62 -2.09 -6.53 -12.51
C LEU A 62 -2.66 -6.15 -13.88
N GLY A 63 -2.08 -5.15 -14.54
CA GLY A 63 -2.58 -4.59 -15.79
C GLY A 63 -3.73 -3.60 -15.56
N PRO A 64 -4.61 -3.38 -16.56
CA PRO A 64 -5.72 -2.45 -16.45
C PRO A 64 -6.78 -2.94 -15.46
N PRO A 65 -7.50 -2.03 -14.76
CA PRO A 65 -8.58 -2.40 -13.86
C PRO A 65 -9.71 -3.10 -14.61
N LEU A 66 -10.31 -4.11 -13.98
CA LEU A 66 -11.50 -4.79 -14.48
C LEU A 66 -12.69 -3.82 -14.51
N LYS A 67 -12.80 -2.96 -13.49
CA LYS A 67 -13.86 -1.97 -13.36
C LYS A 67 -13.32 -0.70 -12.71
N ILE A 68 -13.82 0.43 -13.18
CA ILE A 68 -13.59 1.75 -12.58
C ILE A 68 -14.93 2.26 -12.08
N GLU A 69 -15.01 2.62 -10.81
CA GLU A 69 -16.20 3.24 -10.22
C GLU A 69 -15.91 4.66 -9.78
N ASP A 70 -16.84 5.56 -10.08
CA ASP A 70 -16.75 6.95 -9.65
C ASP A 70 -17.36 7.07 -8.25
N LEU A 71 -16.54 7.40 -7.26
CA LEU A 71 -16.97 7.52 -5.86
C LEU A 71 -17.47 8.93 -5.53
N GLY A 72 -17.00 9.93 -6.25
CA GLY A 72 -17.40 11.32 -6.09
C GLY A 72 -16.25 12.28 -6.39
N GLU A 73 -16.24 13.40 -5.68
CA GLU A 73 -15.19 14.41 -5.78
C GLU A 73 -14.71 14.82 -4.39
N THR A 74 -13.47 15.31 -4.33
CA THR A 74 -12.84 15.84 -3.12
C THR A 74 -12.33 17.26 -3.33
N GLN A 75 -12.43 18.07 -2.27
CA GLN A 75 -11.82 19.39 -2.19
C GLN A 75 -10.60 19.41 -1.25
N VAL A 76 -10.20 18.23 -0.74
CA VAL A 76 -9.00 18.10 0.08
C VAL A 76 -7.80 18.54 -0.76
N PRO A 77 -6.92 19.42 -0.27
CA PRO A 77 -5.71 19.76 -1.01
C PRO A 77 -4.77 18.56 -1.10
N TYR A 78 -4.07 18.42 -2.24
CA TYR A 78 -3.10 17.35 -2.44
C TYR A 78 -2.07 17.23 -1.30
N THR A 79 -1.55 18.37 -0.80
CA THR A 79 -0.57 18.38 0.29
C THR A 79 -1.14 17.77 1.57
N VAL A 80 -2.38 18.12 1.93
CA VAL A 80 -3.08 17.56 3.10
C VAL A 80 -3.31 16.06 2.93
N PHE A 81 -3.65 15.62 1.72
CA PHE A 81 -3.82 14.20 1.43
C PHE A 81 -2.50 13.42 1.57
N ILE A 82 -1.38 13.96 1.08
CA ILE A 82 -0.08 13.32 1.22
C ILE A 82 0.36 13.27 2.70
N ASP A 83 0.16 14.34 3.47
CA ASP A 83 0.46 14.35 4.90
C ASP A 83 -0.36 13.29 5.65
N TYR A 84 -1.64 13.15 5.29
CA TYR A 84 -2.51 12.10 5.82
C TYR A 84 -2.00 10.70 5.48
N LEU A 85 -1.65 10.44 4.21
CA LEU A 85 -1.08 9.15 3.79
C LEU A 85 0.24 8.84 4.51
N ASN A 86 1.12 9.84 4.69
CA ASN A 86 2.38 9.65 5.42
C ASN A 86 2.11 9.22 6.87
N GLY A 87 1.18 9.90 7.56
CA GLY A 87 0.78 9.51 8.91
C GLY A 87 0.20 8.09 8.99
N LEU A 88 -0.61 7.69 8.00
CA LEU A 88 -1.10 6.32 7.90
C LEU A 88 0.03 5.31 7.65
N SER A 89 1.01 5.64 6.79
CA SER A 89 2.13 4.76 6.45
C SER A 89 3.05 4.48 7.64
N GLU A 90 3.14 5.40 8.60
CA GLU A 90 3.91 5.24 9.84
C GLU A 90 3.13 4.50 10.94
N SER A 91 1.82 4.31 10.76
CA SER A 91 0.92 3.77 11.78
C SER A 91 0.07 2.63 11.24
N THR A 92 -1.23 2.85 11.03
CA THR A 92 -2.23 1.83 10.73
C THR A 92 -1.93 1.09 9.44
N TYR A 93 -1.30 1.73 8.46
CA TYR A 93 -1.00 1.17 7.13
C TYR A 93 0.51 1.04 6.86
N ALA A 94 1.30 0.80 7.91
CA ALA A 94 2.68 0.33 7.74
C ALA A 94 2.70 -1.08 7.14
N GLY A 95 3.70 -1.44 6.33
CA GLY A 95 3.71 -2.72 5.59
C GLY A 95 3.58 -3.98 6.46
N ASN A 96 4.14 -3.95 7.68
CA ASN A 96 4.03 -5.06 8.65
C ASN A 96 2.62 -5.24 9.24
N THR A 97 1.71 -4.28 9.04
CA THR A 97 0.30 -4.35 9.46
C THR A 97 -0.60 -5.01 8.41
N TYR A 98 -0.06 -5.33 7.23
CA TYR A 98 -0.83 -5.95 6.17
C TYR A 98 -1.25 -7.38 6.53
N HIS A 99 -2.54 -7.65 6.36
CA HIS A 99 -3.17 -8.95 6.52
C HIS A 99 -4.23 -9.14 5.42
N LEU A 100 -4.08 -10.18 4.61
CA LEU A 100 -4.90 -10.48 3.44
C LEU A 100 -6.40 -10.50 3.72
N LEU A 101 -6.84 -10.90 4.92
CA LEU A 101 -8.28 -11.05 5.21
C LEU A 101 -8.91 -9.87 5.95
N ASN A 102 -8.23 -9.30 6.94
CA ASN A 102 -8.85 -8.34 7.85
C ASN A 102 -8.19 -6.95 7.84
N HIS A 103 -7.07 -6.77 7.13
CA HIS A 103 -6.41 -5.48 7.01
C HIS A 103 -5.59 -5.40 5.70
N ASN A 104 -6.30 -5.20 4.59
CA ASN A 104 -5.76 -5.27 3.23
C ASN A 104 -6.08 -4.02 2.39
N CYS A 105 -5.76 -4.06 1.10
CA CYS A 105 -6.04 -3.01 0.11
C CYS A 105 -7.50 -2.51 0.08
N ASN A 106 -8.47 -3.37 0.39
CA ASN A 106 -9.89 -3.02 0.41
C ASN A 106 -10.26 -2.20 1.65
N ASN A 107 -9.67 -2.53 2.81
CA ASN A 107 -9.80 -1.72 4.02
C ASN A 107 -9.19 -0.33 3.80
N PHE A 108 -7.99 -0.30 3.22
CA PHE A 108 -7.33 0.96 2.85
C PHE A 108 -8.21 1.81 1.93
N SER A 109 -8.70 1.23 0.83
CA SER A 109 -9.55 1.95 -0.13
C SER A 109 -10.84 2.48 0.51
N GLN A 110 -11.43 1.72 1.45
CA GLN A 110 -12.59 2.17 2.23
C GLN A 110 -12.28 3.40 3.10
N ASP A 111 -11.17 3.39 3.83
CA ASP A 111 -10.78 4.50 4.71
C ASP A 111 -10.44 5.75 3.89
N ILE A 112 -9.69 5.59 2.80
CA ILE A 112 -9.33 6.70 1.91
C ILE A 112 -10.56 7.28 1.20
N ALA A 113 -11.47 6.44 0.69
CA ALA A 113 -12.73 6.92 0.09
C ALA A 113 -13.57 7.73 1.08
N THR A 114 -13.66 7.26 2.32
CA THR A 114 -14.39 7.94 3.40
C THR A 114 -13.76 9.29 3.71
N PHE A 115 -12.42 9.34 3.85
CA PHE A 115 -11.69 10.58 4.12
C PHE A 115 -11.83 11.61 3.00
N LEU A 116 -11.72 11.18 1.74
CA LEU A 116 -11.70 12.10 0.59
C LEU A 116 -13.08 12.65 0.23
N CYS A 117 -14.11 11.80 0.25
CA CYS A 117 -15.43 12.14 -0.30
C CYS A 117 -16.62 11.58 0.49
N GLY A 118 -16.39 10.96 1.66
CA GLY A 118 -17.45 10.38 2.48
C GLY A 118 -18.14 9.16 1.86
N ALA A 119 -17.58 8.60 0.79
CA ALA A 119 -18.12 7.44 0.10
C ALA A 119 -17.65 6.13 0.75
N SER A 120 -18.41 5.06 0.52
CA SER A 120 -18.01 3.68 0.84
C SER A 120 -17.78 2.90 -0.44
N ILE A 121 -16.80 2.00 -0.43
CA ILE A 121 -16.58 1.09 -1.56
C ILE A 121 -17.66 0.01 -1.59
N PRO A 122 -17.88 -0.68 -2.72
CA PRO A 122 -18.93 -1.68 -2.83
C PRO A 122 -18.83 -2.78 -1.77
N LYS A 123 -19.95 -3.02 -1.07
CA LYS A 123 -20.03 -3.96 0.04
C LYS A 123 -19.61 -5.39 -0.31
N TYR A 124 -19.86 -5.84 -1.54
CA TYR A 124 -19.47 -7.18 -1.99
C TYR A 124 -17.93 -7.37 -2.00
N ILE A 125 -17.15 -6.29 -2.07
CA ILE A 125 -15.69 -6.31 -1.97
C ILE A 125 -15.27 -6.49 -0.51
N LEU A 126 -15.88 -5.70 0.39
CA LEU A 126 -15.58 -5.74 1.83
C LEU A 126 -16.05 -7.03 2.51
N ASP A 127 -17.14 -7.62 2.03
CA ASP A 127 -17.71 -8.85 2.61
C ASP A 127 -17.02 -10.14 2.12
N LEU A 128 -16.19 -10.07 1.06
CA LEU A 128 -15.51 -11.24 0.49
C LEU A 128 -14.77 -12.11 1.53
N PRO A 129 -13.98 -11.54 2.48
CA PRO A 129 -13.33 -12.33 3.52
C PRO A 129 -14.34 -13.13 4.37
N ASN A 130 -15.49 -12.52 4.72
CA ASN A 130 -16.53 -13.20 5.49
C ASN A 130 -17.15 -14.36 4.70
N GLU A 131 -17.29 -14.23 3.39
CA GLU A 131 -17.78 -15.32 2.55
C GLU A 131 -16.83 -16.53 2.54
N VAL A 132 -15.52 -16.26 2.50
CA VAL A 132 -14.48 -17.28 2.54
C VAL A 132 -14.45 -17.97 3.91
N LEU A 133 -14.51 -17.20 5.00
CA LEU A 133 -14.47 -17.70 6.37
C LEU A 133 -15.69 -18.56 6.73
N ASN A 134 -16.85 -18.28 6.15
CA ASN A 134 -18.07 -19.05 6.37
C ASN A 134 -18.17 -20.33 5.51
N SER A 135 -17.14 -20.64 4.72
CA SER A 135 -17.11 -21.85 3.89
C SER A 135 -16.67 -23.09 4.68
N LYS A 136 -17.04 -24.28 4.18
CA LYS A 136 -16.66 -25.58 4.79
C LYS A 136 -15.14 -25.85 4.77
N LEU A 137 -14.39 -25.12 3.94
CA LEU A 137 -12.95 -25.25 3.77
C LEU A 137 -12.17 -24.11 4.45
N SER A 138 -12.83 -23.29 5.27
CA SER A 138 -12.23 -22.09 5.85
C SER A 138 -10.91 -22.34 6.57
N THR A 139 -10.76 -23.44 7.32
CA THR A 139 -9.50 -23.78 8.02
C THR A 139 -8.33 -24.02 7.06
N ALA A 140 -8.54 -24.75 5.96
CA ALA A 140 -7.47 -25.02 5.01
C ALA A 140 -7.10 -23.76 4.20
N LEU A 141 -8.10 -22.95 3.86
CA LEU A 141 -7.86 -21.65 3.20
C LEU A 141 -7.14 -20.68 4.12
N LEU A 142 -7.50 -20.61 5.40
CA LEU A 142 -6.82 -19.78 6.40
C LEU A 142 -5.33 -20.14 6.49
N ASN A 143 -4.99 -21.42 6.50
CA ASN A 143 -3.58 -21.86 6.51
C ASN A 143 -2.84 -21.41 5.24
N LEU A 144 -3.49 -21.52 4.07
CA LEU A 144 -2.91 -21.06 2.81
C LEU A 144 -2.72 -19.54 2.80
N VAL A 145 -3.72 -18.77 3.26
CA VAL A 145 -3.64 -17.31 3.39
C VAL A 145 -2.47 -16.92 4.28
N GLN A 146 -2.32 -17.54 5.45
CA GLN A 146 -1.20 -17.27 6.36
C GLN A 146 0.16 -17.58 5.71
N GLN A 147 0.26 -18.67 4.95
CA GLN A 147 1.48 -19.01 4.23
C GLN A 147 1.82 -17.97 3.15
N LEU A 148 0.82 -17.50 2.40
CA LEU A 148 1.00 -16.44 1.40
C LEU A 148 1.41 -15.11 2.05
N GLU A 149 0.77 -14.72 3.16
CA GLU A 149 1.16 -13.54 3.94
C GLU A 149 2.61 -13.60 4.41
N SER A 150 3.00 -14.74 4.99
CA SER A 150 4.37 -14.94 5.49
C SER A 150 5.43 -14.86 4.38
N SER A 151 5.06 -15.29 3.16
CA SER A 151 5.96 -15.29 2.00
C SER A 151 6.02 -13.94 1.30
N ALA A 152 4.95 -13.14 1.40
CA ALA A 152 4.84 -11.81 0.77
C ALA A 152 5.39 -10.68 1.65
N ARG A 153 5.64 -10.93 2.93
CA ARG A 153 6.31 -9.96 3.81
C ARG A 153 7.79 -9.88 3.43
N PRO A 154 8.35 -8.67 3.23
CA PRO A 154 9.78 -8.53 3.03
C PRO A 154 10.51 -9.14 4.24
N ILE A 155 11.47 -10.03 3.97
CA ILE A 155 12.42 -10.48 4.98
C ILE A 155 13.06 -9.22 5.53
N ARG A 156 12.98 -9.01 6.85
CA ARG A 156 13.57 -7.85 7.51
C ARG A 156 15.00 -7.65 7.01
N GLU A 157 15.25 -6.55 6.31
CA GLU A 157 16.56 -5.90 6.22
C GLU A 157 16.95 -5.36 7.62
N GLU A 158 16.92 -6.21 8.64
CA GLU A 158 17.54 -5.92 9.93
C GLU A 158 19.05 -6.20 9.89
N GLU A 159 19.57 -6.81 8.81
CA GLU A 159 21.01 -7.08 8.63
C GLU A 159 21.75 -6.05 7.75
N GLU A 160 21.09 -5.33 6.83
CA GLU A 160 21.80 -4.41 5.91
C GLU A 160 22.16 -3.05 6.54
N LYS A 161 21.48 -2.64 7.62
CA LYS A 161 21.91 -1.47 8.41
C LYS A 161 23.05 -1.77 9.39
N ALA A 162 23.27 -3.05 9.73
CA ALA A 162 24.42 -3.47 10.53
C ALA A 162 25.66 -3.77 9.66
N HIS A 163 25.48 -4.03 8.36
CA HIS A 163 26.54 -4.29 7.38
C HIS A 163 26.85 -3.14 6.41
N LYS A 164 26.33 -1.92 6.63
CA LYS A 164 27.05 -0.73 6.15
C LYS A 164 28.29 -0.56 7.00
N GLU A 165 29.32 -1.34 6.65
CA GLU A 165 30.66 -1.17 7.19
C GLU A 165 31.03 0.31 7.16
N HIS A 166 31.60 0.75 8.28
CA HIS A 166 32.32 1.99 8.44
C HIS A 166 33.32 2.12 7.29
N SER A 167 32.91 2.81 6.22
CA SER A 167 33.76 3.02 5.06
C SER A 167 34.86 3.97 5.51
N PRO A 168 36.15 3.57 5.45
CA PRO A 168 37.26 4.44 5.85
C PRO A 168 37.31 5.73 5.02
N ASP A 169 36.72 5.72 3.83
CA ASP A 169 36.55 6.92 3.00
C ASP A 169 35.59 7.93 3.62
N PHE A 170 34.56 7.49 4.36
CA PHE A 170 33.59 8.39 4.98
C PHE A 170 34.19 9.14 6.19
N ASP A 171 35.04 8.48 6.97
CA ASP A 171 35.74 9.12 8.08
C ASP A 171 36.86 10.04 7.61
N GLN A 172 37.54 9.67 6.51
CA GLN A 172 38.46 10.58 5.84
C GLN A 172 37.73 11.81 5.28
N LEU A 173 36.56 11.63 4.66
CA LEU A 173 35.77 12.75 4.14
C LEU A 173 35.31 13.69 5.26
N ASN A 174 34.83 13.13 6.38
CA ASN A 174 34.41 13.93 7.54
C ASN A 174 35.60 14.65 8.21
N SER A 175 36.76 14.00 8.29
CA SER A 175 37.98 14.63 8.80
C SER A 175 38.44 15.78 7.90
N GLN A 176 38.40 15.61 6.57
CA GLN A 176 38.74 16.67 5.61
C GLN A 176 37.75 17.84 5.67
N ILE A 177 36.45 17.57 5.90
CA ILE A 177 35.43 18.61 6.06
C ILE A 177 35.67 19.41 7.35
N GLU A 178 36.02 18.75 8.45
CA GLU A 178 36.33 19.42 9.72
C GLU A 178 37.66 20.19 9.67
N GLU A 179 38.69 19.69 8.99
CA GLU A 179 39.92 20.46 8.71
C GLU A 179 39.62 21.72 7.89
N ALA A 180 38.85 21.60 6.81
CA ALA A 180 38.47 22.75 5.98
C ALA A 180 37.64 23.79 6.76
N ARG A 181 36.76 23.35 7.68
CA ARG A 181 36.01 24.24 8.59
C ARG A 181 36.90 24.93 9.61
N SER A 182 37.94 24.24 10.08
CA SER A 182 38.93 24.76 11.01
C SER A 182 39.81 25.81 10.34
N ASP A 183 40.30 25.54 9.13
CA ASP A 183 41.12 26.46 8.33
C ASP A 183 40.35 27.71 7.91
N PHE A 184 39.05 27.59 7.63
CA PHE A 184 38.21 28.75 7.32
C PHE A 184 37.99 29.66 8.55
N LYS A 185 37.93 29.08 9.76
CA LYS A 185 37.87 29.84 11.01
C LYS A 185 39.22 30.49 11.38
N VAL A 186 40.34 29.89 10.98
CA VAL A 186 41.69 30.41 11.28
C VAL A 186 42.12 31.49 10.28
N ASN A 187 41.71 31.41 9.02
CA ASN A 187 42.15 32.33 7.95
C ASN A 187 41.06 33.27 7.40
N GLY A 188 39.80 33.14 7.83
CA GLY A 188 38.66 33.91 7.33
C GLY A 188 38.11 34.99 8.28
N GLY A 189 38.84 35.31 9.35
CA GLY A 189 38.47 36.35 10.31
C GLY A 189 39.49 37.48 10.34
N ASP A 190 39.55 38.27 9.27
CA ASP A 190 39.85 39.71 9.28
C ASP A 190 40.05 40.21 7.83
N GLN A 191 38.94 40.51 7.15
CA GLN A 191 38.75 41.71 6.33
C GLN A 191 37.27 42.08 6.30
#